data_AF-A0A0F5VIY9-F1
#
_entry.id   AF-A0A0F5VIY9-F1
#
_cell.length_a   1.000
_cell.length_b   1.000
_cell.length_c   1.000
_cell.angle_alpha   90.00
_cell.angle_beta   90.00
_cell.angle_gamma   90.00
#
_symmetry.space_group_name_H-M   'P 1'
#
loop_
_entity.id
_entity.type
_entity.pdbx_description
1 polymer ?
#
loop_
_entity_poly.entity_id
_entity_poly.type
_entity_poly.pdbx_seq_one_letter_code
_entity_poly.pdbx_strand_id
1 'polypeptide(L)' 'MFRKYAVFSVTFPVLHKINLLLAIAFFATCCYQLVVQEDLVFSLGLLAVVFLLTLFAGSSNYRRKYISFPYSVD' A
#
# COMPACT_ATOMS: atom_id res chain seq x y z
N MET A 1 -11.82 -7.30 -1.94
CA MET A 1 -11.29 -5.94 -1.70
C MET A 1 -10.25 -5.50 -2.73
N PHE A 2 -9.31 -6.37 -3.12
CA PHE A 2 -8.24 -6.04 -4.08
C PHE A 2 -8.72 -5.48 -5.44
N ARG A 3 -9.84 -5.99 -6.01
CA ARG A 3 -10.41 -5.45 -7.26
C ARG A 3 -10.83 -3.99 -7.14
N LYS A 4 -11.56 -3.61 -6.08
CA LYS A 4 -12.00 -2.22 -5.85
C LYS A 4 -10.80 -1.29 -5.63
N TYR A 5 -9.81 -1.75 -4.86
CA TYR A 5 -8.60 -0.97 -4.60
C TYR A 5 -7.71 -0.85 -5.86
N ALA A 6 -7.64 -1.90 -6.70
CA ALA A 6 -6.93 -1.85 -7.98
C ALA A 6 -7.58 -0.88 -8.97
N VAL A 7 -8.92 -0.86 -9.06
CA VAL A 7 -9.64 0.14 -9.86
C VAL A 7 -9.39 1.54 -9.31
N PHE A 8 -9.51 1.74 -7.99
CA PHE A 8 -9.21 3.03 -7.34
C PHE A 8 -7.78 3.51 -7.61
N SER A 9 -6.79 2.62 -7.54
CA SER A 9 -5.38 2.92 -7.82
C SER A 9 -5.15 3.38 -9.26
N VAL A 10 -5.93 2.84 -10.21
CA VAL A 10 -5.85 3.21 -11.64
C VAL A 10 -6.64 4.48 -11.95
N THR A 11 -7.84 4.62 -11.38
CA THR A 11 -8.71 5.80 -11.59
C THR A 11 -8.14 7.06 -10.92
N PHE A 12 -7.52 6.92 -9.74
CA PHE A 12 -6.97 8.04 -8.97
C PHE A 12 -5.50 7.81 -8.61
N PRO A 13 -4.58 7.87 -9.59
CA PRO A 13 -3.16 7.57 -9.37
C PRO A 13 -2.47 8.54 -8.42
N VAL A 14 -2.91 9.81 -8.38
CA VAL A 14 -2.37 10.83 -7.47
C VAL A 14 -2.76 10.52 -6.02
N LEU A 15 -4.04 10.23 -5.75
CA LEU A 15 -4.51 9.87 -4.40
C LEU A 15 -3.84 8.58 -3.90
N HIS A 16 -3.63 7.60 -4.79
CA HIS A 16 -2.91 6.39 -4.43
C HIS A 16 -1.44 6.67 -4.05
N LYS A 17 -0.74 7.52 -4.80
CA LYS A 17 0.63 7.95 -4.46
C LYS A 17 0.70 8.69 -3.12
N ILE A 18 -0.26 9.57 -2.84
CA ILE A 18 -0.36 10.27 -1.55
C ILE A 18 -0.57 9.28 -0.41
N ASN A 19 -1.49 8.32 -0.57
CA ASN A 19 -1.74 7.29 0.42
C ASN A 19 -0.49 6.41 0.68
N LEU A 20 0.26 6.12 -0.37
CA LEU A 20 1.51 5.36 -0.27
C LEU A 20 2.60 6.17 0.46
N LEU A 21 2.71 7.47 0.16
CA LEU A 21 3.59 8.40 0.88
C LEU A 21 3.23 8.48 2.37
N LEU A 22 1.94 8.58 2.69
CA LEU A 22 1.46 8.62 4.07
C LEU A 22 1.81 7.32 4.81
N ALA A 23 1.64 6.16 4.17
CA ALA A 23 2.01 4.88 4.73
C ALA A 23 3.53 4.75 4.98
N ILE A 24 4.37 5.26 4.07
CA ILE A 24 5.82 5.29 4.24
C ILE A 24 6.21 6.24 5.39
N ALA A 25 5.62 7.43 5.45
CA ALA A 25 5.88 8.38 6.53
C ALA A 25 5.50 7.77 7.89
N PHE A 26 4.33 7.14 7.96
CA PHE A 26 3.86 6.45 9.17
C PHE A 26 4.82 5.31 9.59
N PHE A 27 5.27 4.50 8.64
CA PHE A 27 6.27 3.46 8.88
C PHE A 27 7.58 4.04 9.43
N ALA A 28 8.09 5.11 8.82
CA ALA A 28 9.30 5.78 9.26
C ALA A 28 9.16 6.35 10.67
N THR A 29 8.00 6.95 11.01
CA THR A 29 7.74 7.46 12.36
C THR A 29 7.66 6.34 13.39
N CYS A 30 7.01 5.21 13.07
CA CYS A 30 6.96 4.05 13.97
C CYS A 30 8.36 3.48 14.20
N CYS A 31 9.17 3.31 13.15
CA CYS A 31 10.55 2.86 13.28
C CYS A 31 11.39 3.81 14.13
N TYR A 32 11.26 5.13 13.91
CA TYR A 32 11.97 6.13 14.70
C TYR A 32 11.59 6.07 16.18
N GLN A 33 10.29 6.02 16.48
CA GLN A 33 9.80 5.93 17.86
C GLN A 33 10.21 4.62 18.52
N LEU A 34 10.17 3.50 17.80
CA LEU A 34 10.59 2.20 18.32
C LEU A 34 12.08 2.20 18.69
N VAL A 35 12.94 2.82 17.88
CA VAL A 35 14.39 2.89 18.12
C VAL A 35 14.74 3.89 19.22
N VAL A 36 14.09 5.06 19.25
CA VAL A 36 14.46 6.16 20.15
C VAL A 36 13.79 6.05 21.52
N GLN A 37 12.53 5.63 21.58
CA GLN A 37 11.79 5.51 22.85
C GLN A 37 11.88 4.11 23.46
N GLU A 38 12.41 3.12 22.72
CA GLU A 38 12.43 1.70 23.09
C GLU A 38 11.04 1.14 23.45
N ASP A 39 9.98 1.83 23.02
CA ASP A 39 8.61 1.48 23.36
C ASP A 39 8.05 0.49 22.32
N LEU A 40 7.87 -0.75 22.78
CA LEU A 40 7.34 -1.86 22.00
C LEU A 40 5.91 -1.61 21.50
N VAL A 41 5.16 -0.66 22.06
CA VAL A 41 3.82 -0.32 21.57
C VAL A 41 3.86 0.14 20.12
N PHE A 42 4.92 0.80 19.67
CA PHE A 42 5.08 1.23 18.28
C PHE A 42 5.30 0.06 17.31
N SER A 43 5.61 -1.15 17.79
CA SER A 43 5.72 -2.35 16.94
C SER A 43 4.35 -2.78 16.39
N LEU A 44 3.25 -2.47 17.10
CA LEU A 44 1.89 -2.70 16.61
C LEU A 44 1.58 -1.83 15.38
N GLY A 45 2.16 -0.63 15.31
CA GLY A 45 2.07 0.24 14.13
C GLY A 45 2.72 -0.42 12.90
N LEU A 46 3.79 -1.18 13.09
CA LEU A 46 4.45 -1.93 12.01
C LEU A 46 3.57 -3.05 11.45
N LEU A 47 2.78 -3.73 12.30
CA LEU A 47 1.80 -4.72 11.84
C LEU A 47 0.74 -4.09 10.93
N ALA A 48 0.29 -2.86 11.24
CA ALA A 48 -0.64 -2.13 10.38
C ALA A 48 -0.01 -1.79 9.01
N VAL A 49 1.28 -1.43 8.99
CA VAL A 49 2.02 -1.20 7.74
C VAL A 49 2.15 -2.48 6.92
N VAL A 50 2.47 -3.61 7.55
CA VAL A 50 2.54 -4.93 6.88
C VAL A 50 1.19 -5.28 6.24
N PHE A 51 0.09 -5.07 6.96
CA PHE A 51 -1.24 -5.27 6.40
C PHE A 51 -1.50 -4.41 5.17
N LEU A 52 -1.20 -3.11 5.22
CA LEU A 52 -1.33 -2.22 4.06
C LEU A 52 -0.45 -2.66 2.88
N LEU A 53 0.77 -3.12 3.14
CA LEU A 53 1.68 -3.68 2.14
C LEU A 53 1.05 -4.88 1.42
N THR A 54 0.41 -5.80 2.14
CA THR A 54 -0.28 -6.94 1.50
C THR A 54 -1.44 -6.49 0.61
N LEU A 55 -2.19 -5.46 1.02
CA LEU A 55 -3.25 -4.86 0.22
C LEU A 55 -2.70 -4.21 -1.06
N PHE A 56 -1.62 -3.44 -0.96
CA PHE A 56 -0.99 -2.79 -2.10
C PHE A 56 -0.40 -3.82 -3.06
N ALA A 57 0.33 -4.81 -2.56
CA ALA A 57 0.90 -5.90 -3.36
C ALA A 57 -0.20 -6.68 -4.10
N GLY A 58 -1.28 -7.05 -3.42
CA GLY A 58 -2.42 -7.74 -4.03
C GLY A 58 -3.10 -6.89 -5.12
N SER A 59 -3.26 -5.59 -4.90
CA SER A 59 -3.84 -4.69 -5.89
C SER A 59 -2.96 -4.49 -7.13
N SER A 60 -1.64 -4.45 -6.95
CA SER A 60 -0.66 -4.37 -8.05
C SER A 60 -0.69 -5.62 -8.92
N ASN A 61 -0.72 -6.81 -8.31
CA ASN A 61 -0.86 -8.07 -9.04
C ASN A 61 -2.19 -8.14 -9.80
N TYR A 62 -3.29 -7.68 -9.20
CA TYR A 62 -4.59 -7.64 -9.87
C TYR A 62 -4.59 -6.69 -11.07
N ARG A 63 -4.01 -5.49 -10.93
CA ARG A 63 -3.86 -4.53 -12.02
C ARG A 63 -3.04 -5.13 -13.18
N ARG A 64 -1.92 -5.78 -12.87
CA ARG A 64 -1.05 -6.43 -13.88
C ARG A 64 -1.78 -7.53 -14.65
N LYS A 65 -2.61 -8.31 -13.97
CA LYS A 65 -3.29 -9.48 -14.55
C LYS A 65 -4.57 -9.12 -15.33
N TYR A 66 -5.27 -8.06 -14.95
CA TYR A 66 -6.62 -7.79 -15.46
C TYR A 66 -6.83 -6.41 -16.09
N ILE A 67 -5.94 -5.44 -15.86
CA ILE A 67 -6.15 -4.05 -16.30
C ILE A 67 -5.08 -3.59 -17.31
N SER A 68 -3.85 -4.12 -17.24
CA SER A 68 -2.75 -3.72 -18.14
C SER A 68 -2.58 -4.57 -19.41
N PHE A 69 -3.50 -5.50 -19.70
CA PHE A 69 -3.50 -6.26 -20.95
C PHE A 69 -4.52 -5.61 -21.91
N PRO A 70 -4.11 -4.96 -23.02
CA PRO A 70 -5.01 -4.80 -24.13
C PRO A 70 -5.13 -6.18 -24.75
N TYR A 71 -6.34 -6.74 -24.75
CA TYR A 71 -6.66 -7.77 -25.73
C TYR A 71 -6.65 -7.05 -27.08
N SER A 72 -5.57 -7.20 -27.84
CA SER A 72 -5.57 -6.95 -29.28
C SER A 72 -6.58 -7.91 -29.88
N VAL A 73 -7.77 -7.39 -30.19
CA VAL A 73 -8.71 -8.03 -31.09
C VAL A 73 -8.11 -7.85 -32.48
N ASP A 74 -7.47 -8.90 -32.99
CA ASP A 74 -7.41 -9.15 -34.43
C ASP A 74 -8.81 -9.55 -34.93
#